data_AF-A0A6I5C7W0-F1
#
_entry.id   AF-A0A6I5C7W0-F1
#
_cell.length_a   1.000
_cell.length_b   1.000
_cell.length_c   1.000
_cell.angle_alpha   90.00
_cell.angle_beta   90.00
_cell.angle_gamma   90.00
#
_symmetry.space_group_name_H-M   'P 1'
#
loop_
_entity.id
_entity.type
_entity.pdbx_description
1 polymer ?
#
loop_
_entity_poly.entity_id
_entity_poly.type
_entity_poly.pdbx_seq_one_letter_code
_entity_poly.pdbx_strand_id
1 'polypeptide(L)'
;MPAPGPSDPYARPVLRITDARTGEPVDAAPARRGLTRIEAHASGFDATGLRVLLVADLLVRALELGGTPVWALLTGDREQAELRAGAAALGIHPFEDSRGL
;
A
#
# COMPACT_ATOMS: atom_id res chain seq x y z
N MET A 1 -39.55 -8.07 -7.72
CA MET A 1 -38.29 -7.73 -7.02
C MET A 1 -38.10 -6.23 -7.13
N PRO A 2 -38.02 -5.47 -6.02
CA PRO A 2 -37.62 -4.08 -6.11
C PRO A 2 -36.14 -4.00 -6.52
N ALA A 3 -35.78 -2.98 -7.29
CA ALA A 3 -34.39 -2.70 -7.61
C ALA A 3 -33.61 -2.39 -6.32
N PRO A 4 -32.32 -2.76 -6.22
CA PRO A 4 -31.48 -2.32 -5.12
C PRO A 4 -31.57 -0.80 -5.01
N GLY A 5 -31.81 -0.28 -3.80
CA GLY A 5 -31.78 1.16 -3.55
C GLY A 5 -30.40 1.73 -3.91
N PRO A 6 -30.31 3.06 -4.16
CA PRO A 6 -29.04 3.70 -4.45
C PRO A 6 -28.02 3.37 -3.36
N SER A 7 -26.85 2.90 -3.76
CA SER A 7 -25.69 2.77 -2.87
C SER A 7 -25.44 4.10 -2.18
N ASP A 8 -25.27 4.07 -0.86
CA ASP A 8 -24.98 5.27 -0.07
C ASP A 8 -23.82 6.03 -0.73
N PRO A 9 -24.02 7.29 -1.19
CA PRO A 9 -22.97 8.06 -1.86
C PRO A 9 -21.77 8.35 -0.95
N TYR A 10 -21.87 8.04 0.35
CA TYR A 10 -20.81 8.11 1.34
C TYR A 10 -20.19 6.76 1.71
N ALA A 11 -20.65 5.64 1.13
CA ALA A 11 -20.04 4.33 1.33
C ALA A 11 -18.64 4.32 0.70
N ARG A 12 -17.63 4.61 1.54
CA ARG A 12 -16.23 4.50 1.13
C ARG A 12 -15.83 3.03 1.09
N PRO A 13 -15.13 2.57 0.04
CA PRO A 13 -14.60 1.22 0.00
C PRO A 13 -13.63 1.01 1.17
N VAL A 14 -13.83 -0.07 1.93
CA VAL A 14 -12.92 -0.48 3.01
C VAL A 14 -11.97 -1.53 2.46
N LEU A 15 -10.68 -1.24 2.44
CA LEU A 15 -9.66 -2.22 2.10
C LEU A 15 -9.55 -3.24 3.24
N ARG A 16 -9.74 -4.53 2.91
CA ARG A 16 -9.48 -5.65 3.81
C ARG A 16 -8.22 -6.39 3.37
N ILE A 17 -7.34 -6.69 4.33
CA ILE A 17 -6.09 -7.40 4.12
C ILE A 17 -6.05 -8.64 5.01
N THR A 18 -5.29 -9.65 4.62
CA THR A 18 -5.05 -10.82 5.47
C THR A 18 -3.99 -10.47 6.51
N ASP A 19 -4.31 -10.58 7.81
CA ASP A 19 -3.30 -10.51 8.86
C ASP A 19 -2.47 -11.80 8.82
N ALA A 20 -1.20 -11.69 8.43
CA ALA A 20 -0.31 -12.85 8.30
C ALA A 20 -0.11 -13.61 9.63
N ARG A 21 -0.36 -13.00 10.79
CA ARG A 21 -0.23 -13.65 12.10
C ARG A 21 -1.38 -14.60 12.39
N THR A 22 -2.58 -14.31 11.87
CA THR A 22 -3.81 -15.06 12.18
C THR A 22 -4.42 -15.74 10.97
N GLY A 23 -4.08 -15.31 9.75
CA GLY A 23 -4.71 -15.74 8.50
C GLY A 23 -6.07 -15.09 8.23
N GLU A 24 -6.57 -14.26 9.14
CA GLU A 24 -7.91 -13.70 9.05
C GLU A 24 -7.93 -12.37 8.28
N PRO A 25 -8.99 -12.09 7.49
CA PRO A 25 -9.15 -10.79 6.85
C PRO A 25 -9.53 -9.69 7.86
N VAL A 26 -8.74 -8.63 7.91
CA VAL A 26 -8.92 -7.45 8.79
C VAL A 26 -9.04 -6.16 7.97
N ASP A 27 -9.68 -5.14 8.51
CA ASP A 27 -9.73 -3.82 7.88
C ASP A 27 -8.34 -3.16 7.96
N ALA A 28 -7.85 -2.64 6.83
CA ALA A 28 -6.54 -2.00 6.73
C ALA A 28 -6.53 -0.54 7.21
N ALA A 29 -7.69 0.07 7.43
CA ALA A 29 -7.81 1.43 7.94
C ALA A 29 -7.83 1.42 9.49
N PRO A 30 -7.04 2.29 10.15
CA PRO A 30 -6.92 2.27 11.61
C PRO A 30 -8.17 2.80 12.32
N ALA A 31 -8.47 2.24 13.49
CA ALA A 31 -9.55 2.70 14.38
C ALA A 31 -9.28 4.06 15.07
N ARG A 32 -8.11 4.70 14.85
CA ARG A 32 -7.73 5.99 15.44
C ARG A 32 -7.18 6.96 14.39
N ARG A 33 -7.33 8.27 14.65
CA ARG A 33 -6.78 9.37 13.85
C ARG A 33 -5.25 9.33 13.90
N GLY A 34 -4.64 8.65 12.93
CA GLY A 34 -3.20 8.58 12.71
C GLY A 34 -2.93 8.22 11.25
N LEU A 35 -1.73 8.52 10.79
CA LEU A 35 -1.34 8.28 9.40
C LEU A 35 -0.95 6.80 9.25
N THR A 36 -1.57 6.10 8.29
CA THR A 36 -1.33 4.66 8.08
C THR A 36 0.05 4.47 7.48
N ARG A 37 0.89 3.62 8.06
CA ARG A 37 2.23 3.37 7.52
C ARG A 37 2.26 2.06 6.73
N ILE A 38 2.87 2.10 5.55
CA ILE A 38 3.22 0.94 4.74
C ILE A 38 4.75 0.93 4.60
N GLU A 39 5.39 -0.13 5.10
CA GLU A 39 6.83 -0.36 4.94
C GLU A 39 7.05 -1.50 3.94
N ALA A 40 7.67 -1.19 2.80
CA ALA A 40 7.98 -2.13 1.75
C ALA A 40 9.41 -2.65 1.92
N HIS A 41 9.53 -3.94 2.25
CA HIS A 41 10.82 -4.60 2.43
C HIS A 41 11.21 -5.34 1.15
N ALA A 42 12.12 -4.75 0.36
CA ALA A 42 12.65 -5.37 -0.85
C ALA A 42 14.12 -5.77 -0.64
N SER A 43 14.47 -7.00 -1.03
CA SER A 43 15.81 -7.56 -0.84
C SER A 43 16.85 -7.11 -1.88
N GLY A 44 16.43 -6.57 -3.02
CA GLY A 44 17.30 -6.15 -4.12
C GLY A 44 16.53 -5.85 -5.41
N PHE A 45 17.25 -5.57 -6.49
CA PHE A 45 16.65 -5.30 -7.81
C PHE A 45 16.43 -6.59 -8.60
N ASP A 46 15.25 -7.15 -8.46
CA ASP A 46 14.74 -8.25 -9.28
C ASP A 46 13.21 -8.14 -9.45
N ALA A 47 12.62 -9.11 -10.16
CA ALA A 47 11.17 -9.15 -10.33
C ALA A 47 10.40 -9.29 -9.00
N THR A 48 11.00 -9.91 -7.98
CA THR A 48 10.40 -10.06 -6.65
C THR A 48 10.37 -8.72 -5.92
N GLY A 49 11.49 -7.98 -5.92
CA GLY A 49 11.58 -6.64 -5.36
C GLY A 49 10.63 -5.66 -6.04
N LEU A 50 10.57 -5.66 -7.38
CA LEU A 50 9.62 -4.83 -8.12
C LEU A 50 8.16 -5.19 -7.82
N ARG A 51 7.85 -6.49 -7.66
CA ARG A 51 6.52 -6.94 -7.25
C ARG A 51 6.14 -6.44 -5.86
N VAL A 52 7.07 -6.43 -4.91
CA VAL A 52 6.82 -5.88 -3.56
C VAL A 52 6.43 -4.39 -3.67
N LEU A 53 7.17 -3.61 -4.46
CA LEU A 53 6.86 -2.19 -4.66
C LEU A 53 5.51 -1.97 -5.35
N LEU A 54 5.20 -2.78 -6.36
CA LEU A 54 3.93 -2.68 -7.07
C LEU A 54 2.74 -2.99 -6.16
N VAL A 55 2.85 -4.02 -5.31
CA VAL A 55 1.80 -4.37 -4.34
C VAL A 55 1.66 -3.26 -3.30
N ALA A 56 2.76 -2.72 -2.79
CA ALA A 56 2.72 -1.61 -1.85
C ALA A 56 2.06 -0.35 -2.45
N ASP A 57 2.36 0.01 -3.70
CA ASP A 57 1.73 1.13 -4.41
C ASP A 57 0.22 0.91 -4.63
N LEU A 58 -0.19 -0.33 -4.92
CA LEU A 58 -1.60 -0.69 -5.00
C LEU A 58 -2.30 -0.51 -3.65
N LEU A 59 -1.67 -0.91 -2.54
CA LEU A 59 -2.23 -0.74 -1.20
C LEU A 59 -2.36 0.74 -0.82
N VAL A 60 -1.35 1.56 -1.13
CA VAL A 60 -1.39 3.02 -0.94
C VAL A 60 -2.60 3.60 -1.68
N ARG A 61 -2.73 3.32 -2.99
CA ARG A 61 -3.85 3.84 -3.81
C ARG A 61 -5.21 3.38 -3.27
N ALA A 62 -5.33 2.12 -2.85
CA ALA A 62 -6.58 1.60 -2.31
C ALA A 62 -6.98 2.32 -1.00
N LEU A 63 -6.03 2.59 -0.11
CA LEU A 63 -6.26 3.32 1.13
C LEU A 63 -6.59 4.80 0.86
N GLU A 64 -5.90 5.45 -0.07
CA GLU A 64 -6.15 6.84 -0.47
C GLU A 64 -7.53 7.00 -1.11
N LEU A 65 -7.96 6.04 -1.95
CA LEU A 65 -9.32 5.99 -2.50
C LEU A 65 -10.37 5.84 -1.37
N GLY A 66 -10.04 5.14 -0.29
CA GLY A 66 -10.84 5.07 0.94
C GLY A 66 -10.76 6.34 1.82
N GLY A 67 -9.95 7.32 1.43
CA GLY A 67 -9.71 8.56 2.17
C GLY A 67 -8.85 8.40 3.42
N THR A 68 -8.06 7.32 3.49
CA THR A 68 -7.08 7.08 4.57
C THR A 68 -5.74 7.67 4.16
N PRO A 69 -5.16 8.61 4.94
CA PRO A 69 -3.82 9.12 4.66
C PRO A 69 -2.77 8.04 4.92
N VAL A 70 -1.78 7.93 4.02
CA VAL A 70 -0.76 6.88 4.04
C VAL A 70 0.65 7.45 4.00
N TRP A 71 1.58 6.82 4.72
CA TRP A 71 3.03 6.96 4.55
C TRP A 71 3.55 5.71 3.87
N ALA A 72 4.16 5.84 2.70
CA ALA A 72 4.86 4.74 2.05
C ALA A 72 6.36 4.88 2.27
N LEU A 73 6.99 3.83 2.81
CA LEU A 73 8.41 3.77 3.09
C LEU A 73 9.04 2.58 2.37
N LEU A 74 10.21 2.79 1.79
CA LEU A 74 11.05 1.74 1.22
C LEU A 74 12.17 1.39 2.21
N THR A 75 12.21 0.12 2.61
CA THR A 75 13.23 -0.45 3.49
C THR A 75 14.07 -1.48 2.72
N GLY A 76 15.40 -1.36 2.80
CA GLY A 76 16.35 -2.29 2.18
C GLY A 76 17.67 -1.61 1.82
N ASP A 77 18.79 -2.34 1.83
CA ASP A 77 20.13 -1.74 1.71
C ASP A 77 20.77 -1.87 0.33
N ARG A 78 20.31 -2.82 -0.50
CA ARG A 78 20.95 -3.17 -1.76
C ARG A 78 20.20 -2.63 -2.97
N GLU A 79 20.93 -2.15 -3.98
CA GLU A 79 20.41 -1.80 -5.33
C GLU A 79 19.19 -0.85 -5.31
N GLN A 80 19.09 0.03 -4.31
CA GLN A 80 17.93 0.92 -4.17
C GLN A 80 17.77 1.86 -5.38
N ALA A 81 18.85 2.26 -6.03
CA ALA A 81 18.79 3.16 -7.18
C ALA A 81 18.18 2.45 -8.39
N GLU A 82 18.66 1.23 -8.70
CA GLU A 82 18.14 0.38 -9.77
C GLU A 82 16.68 0.01 -9.50
N LEU A 83 16.35 -0.33 -8.26
CA LEU A 83 15.00 -0.65 -7.83
C LEU A 83 14.06 0.55 -8.02
N ARG A 84 14.47 1.76 -7.61
CA ARG A 84 13.69 3.00 -7.84
C ARG A 84 13.51 3.31 -9.32
N ALA A 85 14.56 3.13 -10.13
CA ALA A 85 14.49 3.35 -11.57
C ALA A 85 13.52 2.36 -12.25
N GLY A 86 13.60 1.07 -11.90
CA GLY A 86 12.68 0.05 -12.39
C GLY A 86 11.23 0.30 -11.95
N ALA A 87 11.02 0.73 -10.70
CA ALA A 87 9.71 1.10 -10.20
C ALA A 87 9.12 2.29 -10.95
N ALA A 88 9.92 3.32 -11.20
CA ALA A 88 9.50 4.48 -11.99
C ALA A 88 9.12 4.10 -13.43
N ALA A 89 9.86 3.18 -14.06
CA ALA A 89 9.53 2.66 -15.38
C ALA A 89 8.18 1.91 -15.42
N LEU A 90 7.74 1.37 -14.28
CA LEU A 90 6.42 0.74 -14.10
C LEU A 90 5.32 1.73 -13.67
N GLY A 91 5.64 3.01 -13.47
CA GLY A 91 4.69 4.02 -13.02
C GLY A 91 4.32 3.94 -11.53
N ILE A 92 5.15 3.27 -10.72
CA ILE A 92 4.99 3.15 -9.26
C ILE A 92 5.31 4.50 -8.61
N HIS A 93 4.49 4.94 -7.66
CA HIS A 93 4.73 6.20 -6.94
C HIS A 93 5.99 6.08 -6.04
N PRO A 94 6.83 7.11 -5.94
CA PRO A 94 8.02 7.05 -5.09
C PRO A 94 7.67 6.83 -3.61
N PHE A 95 8.48 6.01 -2.93
CA PHE A 95 8.38 5.79 -1.49
C PHE A 95 9.50 6.56 -0.78
N GLU A 96 9.19 7.04 0.42
CA GLU A 96 10.16 7.71 1.29
C GLU A 96 11.22 6.72 1.79
N ASP A 97 12.43 7.20 2.09
CA ASP A 97 13.48 6.36 2.66
C ASP A 97 13.25 6.18 4.17
N SER A 98 13.25 4.93 4.64
CA SER A 98 13.12 4.62 6.06
C SER A 98 14.37 5.01 6.87
N ARG A 99 15.55 5.16 6.22
CA ARG A 99 16.83 5.42 6.90
C ARG A 99 17.04 6.88 7.33
N GLY A 100 16.12 7.79 6.98
CA GLY A 100 16.18 9.21 7.34
C GLY A 100 15.31 9.61 8.53
N LEU A 101 14.75 8.64 9.27
CA LEU A 101 13.72 8.82 10.30
C LEU A 101 14.10 8.20 11.63
#